data_AF-A0A382QLD2-F1
#
_entry.id   AF-A0A382QLD2-F1
#
_cell.length_a   1.000
_cell.length_b   1.000
_cell.length_c   1.000
_cell.angle_alpha   90.00
_cell.angle_beta   90.00
_cell.angle_gamma   90.00
#
_symmetry.space_group_name_H-M   'P 1'
#
loop_
_entity.id
_entity.type
_entity.pdbx_description
1 polymer ?
#
loop_
_entity_poly.entity_id
_entity_poly.type
_entity_poly.pdbx_seq_one_letter_code
_entity_poly.pdbx_strand_id
1 'polypeptide(L)'
;MVKTVPVSEELTLDDYEAVGFLSASVQSLRAEARSLVPKLDGRKVWMVNSTARGGGVAEMLPRMISIMRELGVETEWLVIGSDKPEFFTLTKRLHNLIHGSGDPRLTSEDRAVYASVSQENADALRSRVQPSDLLVIHDPQPLGSGAKLRRALDVPAVFRCHIG
;
A
#
# COMPACT_ATOMS: atom_id res chain seq x y z
N MET A 1 -1.84 4.28 -14.92
CA MET A 1 -1.99 5.65 -14.37
C MET A 1 -1.83 5.58 -12.85
N VAL A 2 -0.75 6.12 -12.30
CA VAL A 2 -0.52 6.14 -10.84
C VAL A 2 -0.91 7.50 -10.29
N LYS A 3 -1.69 7.54 -9.21
CA LYS A 3 -2.18 8.77 -8.58
C LYS A 3 -1.73 8.84 -7.13
N THR A 4 -1.34 10.03 -6.68
CA THR A 4 -1.20 10.31 -5.25
C THR A 4 -2.57 10.58 -4.68
N VAL A 5 -2.88 10.00 -3.52
CA VAL A 5 -4.13 10.26 -2.81
C VAL A 5 -3.83 11.16 -1.62
N PRO A 6 -4.45 12.36 -1.54
CA PRO A 6 -4.29 13.21 -0.37
C PRO A 6 -4.93 12.53 0.85
N VAL A 7 -4.23 12.59 1.98
CA VAL A 7 -4.72 12.09 3.27
C VAL A 7 -4.94 13.28 4.19
N SER A 8 -6.15 13.39 4.73
CA SER A 8 -6.51 14.39 5.74
C SER A 8 -6.06 13.91 7.13
N GLU A 9 -5.55 14.83 7.93
CA GLU A 9 -5.03 14.58 9.29
C GLU A 9 -6.04 15.04 10.37
N GLU A 10 -7.33 14.80 10.11
CA GLU A 10 -8.44 15.25 10.96
C GLU A 10 -8.51 14.60 12.36
N LEU A 11 -7.89 13.43 12.56
CA LEU A 11 -7.82 12.76 13.86
C LEU A 11 -6.36 12.56 14.25
N THR A 12 -6.04 12.96 15.47
CA THR A 12 -4.70 12.91 16.06
C THR A 12 -4.59 11.80 17.11
N LEU A 13 -3.38 11.42 17.50
CA LEU A 13 -3.15 10.51 18.62
C LEU A 13 -3.63 11.12 19.94
N ASP A 14 -3.67 12.43 20.08
CA ASP A 14 -4.30 13.07 21.25
C ASP A 14 -5.81 12.79 21.30
N ASP A 15 -6.51 12.82 20.16
CA ASP A 15 -7.92 12.44 20.08
C ASP A 15 -8.13 10.96 20.45
N TYR A 16 -7.22 10.08 20.01
CA TYR A 16 -7.25 8.67 20.39
C TYR A 16 -6.90 8.47 21.88
N GLU A 17 -5.94 9.22 22.43
CA GLU A 17 -5.52 9.12 23.83
C GLU A 17 -6.62 9.58 24.79
N ALA A 18 -7.45 10.55 24.39
CA ALA A 18 -8.61 10.99 25.14
C ALA A 18 -9.69 9.90 25.31
N VAL A 19 -9.68 8.86 24.48
CA VAL A 19 -10.56 7.69 24.64
C VAL A 19 -9.96 6.77 25.71
N GLY A 20 -10.63 6.67 26.85
CA GLY A 20 -10.06 6.05 28.06
C GLY A 20 -9.46 4.64 27.89
N PHE A 21 -10.04 3.78 27.03
CA PHE A 21 -9.49 2.44 26.78
C PHE A 21 -8.34 2.40 25.75
N LEU A 22 -8.12 3.48 24.99
CA LEU A 22 -7.03 3.61 24.02
C LEU A 22 -5.81 4.33 24.59
N SER A 23 -5.96 5.09 25.68
CA SER A 23 -4.89 5.91 26.27
C SER A 23 -3.58 5.14 26.45
N ALA A 24 -3.63 3.96 27.10
CA ALA A 24 -2.44 3.13 27.31
C ALA A 24 -1.81 2.64 26.00
N SER A 25 -2.62 2.30 24.99
CA SER A 25 -2.13 1.88 23.68
C SER A 25 -1.45 3.03 22.93
N VAL A 26 -2.00 4.24 23.00
CA VAL A 26 -1.39 5.43 22.39
C VAL A 26 -0.05 5.77 23.07
N GLN A 27 0.01 5.72 24.39
CA GLN A 27 1.25 5.96 25.14
C GLN A 27 2.32 4.92 24.80
N SER A 28 1.94 3.64 24.69
CA SER A 28 2.84 2.56 24.26
C SER A 28 3.35 2.77 22.84
N LEU A 29 2.46 3.10 21.90
CA LEU A 29 2.81 3.40 20.51
C LEU A 29 3.80 4.57 20.42
N ARG A 30 3.51 5.69 21.11
CA ARG A 30 4.42 6.86 21.17
C ARG A 30 5.77 6.47 21.76
N ALA A 31 5.80 5.62 22.80
CA ALA A 31 7.03 5.17 23.43
C ALA A 31 7.90 4.31 22.50
N GLU A 32 7.30 3.34 21.80
CA GLU A 32 8.01 2.53 20.82
C GLU A 32 8.49 3.37 19.64
N ALA A 33 7.63 4.24 19.11
CA ALA A 33 7.92 5.10 17.97
C ALA A 33 9.14 5.99 18.22
N ARG A 34 9.29 6.56 19.43
CA ARG A 34 10.47 7.37 19.81
C ARG A 34 11.80 6.64 19.57
N SER A 35 11.82 5.32 19.67
CA SER A 35 13.04 4.51 19.45
C SER A 35 13.20 3.99 18.02
N LEU A 36 12.10 3.91 17.25
CA LEU A 36 12.07 3.27 15.93
C LEU A 36 12.06 4.28 14.79
N VAL A 37 11.32 5.40 14.92
CA VAL A 37 11.18 6.41 13.88
C VAL A 37 12.52 7.00 13.43
N PRO A 38 13.50 7.30 14.31
CA PRO A 38 14.80 7.79 13.87
C PRO A 38 15.56 6.83 12.93
N LYS A 39 15.23 5.53 12.94
CA LYS A 39 15.82 4.54 12.02
C LYS A 39 15.26 4.65 10.60
N LEU A 40 14.19 5.42 10.42
CA LEU A 40 13.53 5.71 9.16
C LEU A 40 13.88 7.11 8.63
N ASP A 41 14.76 7.85 9.30
CA ASP A 41 15.17 9.20 8.89
C ASP A 41 15.69 9.21 7.44
N GLY A 42 15.20 10.16 6.66
CA GLY A 42 15.53 10.30 5.24
C GLY A 42 14.91 9.23 4.33
N ARG A 43 13.96 8.42 4.82
CA ARG A 43 13.22 7.43 4.02
C ARG A 43 11.74 7.80 3.96
N LYS A 44 11.16 7.70 2.76
CA LYS A 44 9.71 7.78 2.57
C LYS A 44 9.08 6.39 2.58
N VAL A 45 7.96 6.23 3.28
CA VAL A 45 7.11 5.04 3.19
C VAL A 45 6.01 5.26 2.14
N TRP A 46 6.02 4.47 1.09
CA TRP A 46 5.01 4.47 0.04
C TRP A 46 3.99 3.35 0.26
N MET A 47 2.78 3.72 0.65
CA MET A 47 1.63 2.81 0.72
C MET A 47 1.01 2.71 -0.68
N VAL A 48 1.02 1.53 -1.29
CA VAL A 48 0.53 1.32 -2.66
C VAL A 48 -0.59 0.30 -2.70
N ASN A 49 -1.75 0.71 -3.20
CA ASN A 49 -2.90 -0.18 -3.41
C ASN A 49 -3.60 0.09 -4.76
N SER A 50 -4.75 -0.53 -5.00
CA SER A 50 -5.48 -0.45 -6.28
C SER A 50 -6.69 0.50 -6.30
N THR A 51 -7.09 1.07 -5.17
CA THR A 51 -8.22 2.02 -5.13
C THR A 51 -8.11 3.02 -3.97
N ALA A 52 -8.51 4.26 -4.22
CA ALA A 52 -8.63 5.29 -3.18
C ALA A 52 -9.96 5.24 -2.42
N ARG A 53 -10.94 4.47 -2.90
CA ARG A 53 -12.30 4.44 -2.37
C ARG A 53 -12.89 3.03 -2.46
N GLY A 54 -13.67 2.66 -1.45
CA GLY A 54 -14.35 1.38 -1.37
C GLY A 54 -13.41 0.24 -0.97
N GLY A 55 -13.84 -0.53 0.03
CA GLY A 55 -13.09 -1.67 0.57
C GLY A 55 -12.22 -1.30 1.77
N GLY A 56 -11.99 -2.29 2.64
CA GLY A 56 -11.35 -2.08 3.95
C GLY A 56 -9.95 -1.45 3.88
N VAL A 57 -9.16 -1.75 2.84
CA VAL A 57 -7.83 -1.15 2.68
C VAL A 57 -7.92 0.35 2.46
N ALA A 58 -8.80 0.80 1.55
CA ALA A 58 -8.94 2.23 1.24
C ALA A 58 -9.55 3.02 2.42
N GLU A 59 -10.35 2.37 3.26
CA GLU A 59 -10.90 2.96 4.48
C GLU A 59 -9.87 3.02 5.62
N MET A 60 -8.97 2.04 5.71
CA MET A 60 -7.93 1.94 6.73
C MET A 60 -6.74 2.87 6.47
N LEU A 61 -6.27 2.96 5.22
CA LEU A 61 -5.04 3.66 4.86
C LEU A 61 -4.98 5.12 5.33
N PRO A 62 -6.03 5.96 5.19
CA PRO A 62 -5.99 7.33 5.66
C PRO A 62 -5.64 7.46 7.15
N ARG A 63 -6.23 6.61 8.00
CA ARG A 63 -5.98 6.64 9.45
C ARG A 63 -4.58 6.15 9.78
N MET A 64 -4.13 5.06 9.15
CA MET A 64 -2.78 4.54 9.36
C MET A 64 -1.71 5.56 8.93
N ILE A 65 -1.90 6.21 7.78
CA ILE A 65 -0.97 7.22 7.26
C ILE A 65 -0.95 8.45 8.16
N SER A 66 -2.11 8.93 8.62
CA SER A 66 -2.19 10.05 9.57
C SER A 66 -1.40 9.78 10.84
N ILE A 67 -1.58 8.59 11.44
CA ILE A 67 -0.84 8.18 12.65
C ILE A 67 0.67 8.11 12.36
N MET A 68 1.08 7.54 11.23
CA MET A 68 2.50 7.45 10.88
C MET A 68 3.14 8.83 10.69
N ARG A 69 2.45 9.76 10.04
CA ARG A 69 2.92 11.14 9.85
C ARG A 69 3.03 11.90 11.17
N GLU A 70 2.04 11.76 12.06
CA GLU A 70 2.09 12.37 13.39
C GLU A 70 3.25 11.85 14.23
N LEU A 71 3.60 10.57 14.09
CA LEU A 71 4.77 9.97 14.73
C LEU A 71 6.11 10.40 14.09
N GLY A 72 6.09 11.17 13.00
CA GLY A 72 7.28 11.68 12.30
C GLY A 72 7.76 10.82 11.14
N VAL A 73 6.97 9.84 10.67
CA VAL A 73 7.31 9.01 9.51
C VAL A 73 6.77 9.64 8.23
N GLU A 74 7.65 10.05 7.33
CA GLU A 74 7.26 10.56 6.01
C GLU A 74 6.56 9.46 5.20
N THR A 75 5.23 9.56 5.07
CA THR A 75 4.39 8.49 4.50
C THR A 75 3.46 9.04 3.44
N GLU A 76 3.37 8.38 2.28
CA GLU A 76 2.57 8.79 1.14
C GLU A 76 1.73 7.65 0.57
N TRP A 77 0.57 7.99 -0.01
CA TRP A 77 -0.35 7.01 -0.61
C TRP A 77 -0.38 7.11 -2.13
N LEU A 78 -0.05 6.01 -2.80
CA LEU A 78 -0.21 5.86 -4.24
C LEU A 78 -1.26 4.80 -4.58
N VAL A 79 -2.09 5.11 -5.57
CA VAL A 79 -3.04 4.18 -6.18
C VAL A 79 -2.58 3.85 -7.58
N ILE A 80 -2.39 2.56 -7.88
CA ILE A 80 -2.13 2.09 -9.23
C ILE A 80 -3.41 2.13 -10.08
N GLY A 81 -3.26 2.05 -11.39
CA GLY A 81 -4.42 2.01 -12.27
C GLY A 81 -4.10 1.55 -13.67
N SER A 82 -5.12 1.11 -14.38
CA SER A 82 -5.05 0.69 -15.79
C SER A 82 -6.27 1.22 -16.53
N ASP A 83 -6.11 1.46 -17.82
CA ASP A 83 -7.18 1.67 -18.79
C ASP A 83 -7.78 0.34 -19.31
N LYS A 84 -7.14 -0.80 -19.02
CA LYS A 84 -7.55 -2.15 -19.45
C LYS A 84 -8.58 -2.75 -18.48
N PRO A 85 -9.87 -2.87 -18.83
CA PRO A 85 -10.89 -3.43 -17.94
C PRO A 85 -10.60 -4.89 -17.54
N GLU A 86 -9.91 -5.64 -18.41
CA GLU A 86 -9.53 -7.04 -18.21
C GLU A 86 -8.63 -7.19 -16.97
N PHE A 87 -7.81 -6.18 -16.65
CA PHE A 87 -6.97 -6.20 -15.46
C PHE A 87 -7.80 -6.21 -14.17
N PHE A 88 -8.86 -5.41 -14.11
CA PHE A 88 -9.73 -5.36 -12.93
C PHE A 88 -10.56 -6.64 -12.78
N THR A 89 -11.02 -7.21 -13.91
CA THR A 89 -11.69 -8.51 -13.93
C THR A 89 -10.76 -9.62 -13.45
N LEU A 90 -9.54 -9.68 -13.97
CA LEU A 90 -8.53 -10.65 -13.57
C LEU A 90 -8.15 -10.51 -12.10
N THR A 91 -7.89 -9.30 -11.62
CA THR A 91 -7.49 -9.09 -10.23
C THR A 91 -8.60 -9.40 -9.23
N LYS A 92 -9.88 -9.17 -9.59
CA LYS A 92 -11.02 -9.66 -8.81
C LYS A 92 -11.09 -11.18 -8.81
N ARG A 93 -10.82 -11.85 -9.94
CA ARG A 93 -10.74 -13.31 -10.00
C ARG A 93 -9.60 -13.84 -9.13
N LEU A 94 -8.41 -13.24 -9.18
CA LEU A 94 -7.28 -13.61 -8.32
C LEU A 94 -7.61 -13.47 -6.83
N HIS A 95 -8.31 -12.39 -6.45
CA HIS A 95 -8.79 -12.18 -5.08
C HIS A 95 -9.72 -13.33 -4.64
N ASN A 96 -10.71 -13.68 -5.47
CA ASN A 96 -11.63 -14.79 -5.18
C ASN A 96 -10.91 -16.14 -5.09
N LEU A 97 -9.93 -16.38 -5.97
CA LEU A 97 -9.14 -17.61 -5.99
C LEU A 97 -8.30 -17.77 -4.73
N ILE A 98 -7.76 -16.69 -4.17
CA ILE A 98 -7.02 -16.72 -2.91
C ILE A 98 -7.95 -17.06 -1.74
N HIS A 99 -9.22 -16.66 -1.80
CA HIS A 99 -10.27 -17.12 -0.89
C HIS A 99 -10.79 -18.54 -1.19
N GLY A 100 -10.16 -19.28 -2.12
CA GLY A 100 -10.55 -20.64 -2.46
C GLY A 100 -11.80 -20.75 -3.34
N SER A 101 -12.17 -19.68 -4.06
CA SER A 101 -13.38 -19.63 -4.87
C SER A 101 -13.12 -19.26 -6.35
N GLY A 102 -13.80 -19.94 -7.27
CA GLY A 102 -13.72 -19.66 -8.71
C GLY A 102 -12.84 -20.63 -9.51
N ASP A 103 -12.70 -20.36 -10.82
CA ASP A 103 -11.91 -21.19 -11.74
C ASP A 103 -10.40 -20.88 -11.64
N PRO A 104 -9.55 -21.84 -11.21
CA PRO A 104 -8.13 -21.62 -10.98
C PRO A 104 -7.30 -21.51 -12.28
N ARG A 105 -7.87 -21.81 -13.45
CA ARG A 105 -7.14 -21.82 -14.72
C ARG A 105 -6.78 -20.40 -15.15
N LEU A 106 -5.52 -19.98 -14.98
CA LEU A 106 -4.98 -18.70 -15.48
C LEU A 106 -4.39 -18.87 -16.88
N THR A 107 -4.96 -18.17 -17.87
CA THR A 107 -4.54 -18.28 -19.29
C THR A 107 -3.25 -17.50 -19.59
N SER A 108 -2.73 -17.66 -20.81
CA SER A 108 -1.64 -16.84 -21.34
C SER A 108 -2.01 -15.35 -21.39
N GLU A 109 -3.24 -15.05 -21.76
CA GLU A 109 -3.78 -13.69 -21.88
C GLU A 109 -3.91 -13.05 -20.50
N ASP A 110 -4.41 -13.79 -19.50
CA ASP A 110 -4.44 -13.33 -18.10
C ASP A 110 -3.04 -12.89 -17.63
N ARG A 111 -2.03 -13.74 -17.88
CA ARG A 111 -0.64 -13.45 -17.51
C ARG A 111 -0.08 -12.26 -18.27
N ALA A 112 -0.37 -12.15 -19.56
CA ALA A 112 0.09 -11.03 -20.40
C ALA A 112 -0.51 -9.70 -19.94
N VAL A 113 -1.82 -9.66 -19.64
CA VAL A 113 -2.50 -8.46 -19.13
C VAL A 113 -1.90 -8.05 -17.79
N TYR A 114 -1.78 -8.99 -16.84
CA TYR A 114 -1.21 -8.68 -15.52
C TYR A 114 0.23 -8.18 -15.64
N ALA A 115 1.06 -8.83 -16.47
CA ALA A 115 2.45 -8.44 -16.67
C ALA A 115 2.60 -7.06 -17.33
N SER A 116 1.78 -6.76 -18.35
CA SER A 116 1.76 -5.46 -19.04
C SER A 116 1.40 -4.34 -18.09
N VAL A 117 0.27 -4.47 -17.38
CA VAL A 117 -0.19 -3.44 -16.43
C VAL A 117 0.77 -3.27 -15.26
N SER A 118 1.36 -4.37 -14.80
CA SER A 118 2.40 -4.32 -13.76
C SER A 118 3.64 -3.56 -14.22
N GLN A 119 4.04 -3.71 -15.48
CA GLN A 119 5.16 -2.97 -16.05
C GLN A 119 4.84 -1.47 -16.16
N GLU A 120 3.70 -1.13 -16.75
CA GLU A 120 3.23 0.25 -16.90
C GLU A 120 3.17 0.99 -15.56
N ASN A 121 2.64 0.34 -14.52
CA ASN A 121 2.59 0.94 -13.18
C ASN A 121 3.96 0.99 -12.50
N ALA A 122 4.84 -0.01 -12.68
CA ALA A 122 6.21 0.05 -12.16
C ALA A 122 7.00 1.22 -12.76
N ASP A 123 6.88 1.43 -14.08
CA ASP A 123 7.56 2.54 -14.76
C ASP A 123 7.03 3.90 -14.28
N ALA A 124 5.72 4.03 -14.07
CA ALA A 124 5.12 5.22 -13.50
C ALA A 124 5.59 5.48 -12.05
N LEU A 125 5.72 4.43 -11.23
CA LEU A 125 6.19 4.52 -9.84
C LEU A 125 7.68 4.87 -9.75
N ARG A 126 8.50 4.45 -10.71
CA ARG A 126 9.95 4.65 -10.72
C ARG A 126 10.39 6.11 -10.59
N SER A 127 9.59 7.04 -11.11
CA SER A 127 9.85 8.48 -11.01
C SER A 127 9.60 9.07 -9.61
N ARG A 128 8.93 8.32 -8.72
CA ARG A 128 8.49 8.78 -7.40
C ARG A 128 9.27 8.16 -6.26
N VAL A 129 9.68 6.91 -6.43
CA VAL A 129 10.31 6.10 -5.38
C VAL A 129 11.83 6.12 -5.53
N GLN A 130 12.54 6.39 -4.44
CA GLN A 130 13.99 6.31 -4.37
C GLN A 130 14.45 4.96 -3.80
N PRO A 131 15.68 4.50 -4.09
CA PRO A 131 16.22 3.26 -3.51
C PRO A 131 16.23 3.21 -1.97
N SER A 132 16.37 4.37 -1.31
CA SER A 132 16.35 4.51 0.15
C SER A 132 14.96 4.41 0.78
N ASP A 133 13.90 4.54 -0.01
CA ASP A 133 12.52 4.52 0.46
C ASP A 133 12.07 3.12 0.90
N LEU A 134 10.82 3.01 1.35
CA LEU A 134 10.17 1.77 1.74
C LEU A 134 8.87 1.62 0.97
N LEU A 135 8.68 0.47 0.31
CA LEU A 135 7.50 0.19 -0.48
C LEU A 135 6.57 -0.80 0.23
N VAL A 136 5.37 -0.36 0.61
CA VAL A 136 4.35 -1.24 1.19
C VAL A 136 3.27 -1.49 0.14
N ILE A 137 3.22 -2.73 -0.35
CA ILE A 137 2.30 -3.17 -1.40
C ILE A 137 1.12 -3.88 -0.76
N HIS A 138 -0.08 -3.33 -0.92
CA HIS A 138 -1.31 -3.90 -0.39
C HIS A 138 -2.03 -4.73 -1.47
N ASP A 139 -2.28 -6.00 -1.14
CA ASP A 139 -3.03 -6.97 -1.95
C ASP A 139 -2.42 -7.33 -3.33
N PRO A 140 -2.95 -8.37 -4.02
CA PRO A 140 -2.33 -8.89 -5.24
C PRO A 140 -2.35 -7.96 -6.44
N GLN A 141 -3.22 -6.94 -6.48
CA GLN A 141 -3.37 -6.10 -7.67
C GLN A 141 -2.09 -5.32 -8.00
N PRO A 142 -1.47 -4.57 -7.06
CA PRO A 142 -0.17 -3.93 -7.27
C PRO A 142 1.06 -4.83 -7.10
N LEU A 143 0.88 -6.12 -6.75
CA LEU A 143 2.00 -7.01 -6.42
C LEU A 143 3.03 -7.13 -7.55
N GLY A 144 2.58 -7.28 -8.79
CA GLY A 144 3.48 -7.36 -9.95
C GLY A 144 4.27 -6.08 -10.18
N SER A 145 3.63 -4.90 -10.06
CA SER A 145 4.33 -3.62 -10.17
C SER A 145 5.34 -3.41 -9.04
N GLY A 146 4.97 -3.77 -7.81
CA GLY A 146 5.88 -3.67 -6.66
C GLY A 146 7.09 -4.60 -6.77
N ALA A 147 6.88 -5.84 -7.23
CA ALA A 147 7.97 -6.79 -7.45
C ALA A 147 8.94 -6.32 -8.53
N LYS A 148 8.43 -5.72 -9.61
CA LYS A 148 9.26 -5.12 -10.68
C LYS A 148 10.05 -3.92 -10.16
N LEU A 149 9.40 -3.02 -9.42
CA LEU A 149 10.03 -1.83 -8.88
C LEU A 149 11.14 -2.18 -7.88
N ARG A 150 10.88 -3.13 -6.97
CA ARG A 150 11.89 -3.69 -6.05
C ARG A 150 13.12 -4.17 -6.80
N ARG A 151 12.95 -4.97 -7.86
CA ARG A 151 14.09 -5.48 -8.65
C ARG A 151 14.85 -4.38 -9.38
N ALA A 152 14.14 -3.36 -9.85
CA ALA A 152 14.74 -2.28 -10.63
C ALA A 152 15.51 -1.25 -9.79
N LEU A 153 15.09 -1.01 -8.55
CA LEU A 153 15.67 0.02 -7.67
C LEU A 153 16.40 -0.54 -6.44
N ASP A 154 16.30 -1.84 -6.20
CA ASP A 154 16.70 -2.49 -4.94
C ASP A 154 16.05 -1.85 -3.69
N VAL A 155 14.84 -1.30 -3.87
CA VAL A 155 14.08 -0.66 -2.78
C VAL A 155 13.53 -1.73 -1.83
N PRO A 156 13.71 -1.59 -0.50
CA PRO A 156 13.10 -2.51 0.44
C PRO A 156 11.57 -2.46 0.33
N ALA A 157 10.94 -3.64 0.30
CA ALA A 157 9.50 -3.75 0.07
C ALA A 157 8.83 -4.79 0.97
N VAL A 158 7.62 -4.47 1.41
CA VAL A 158 6.72 -5.31 2.20
C VAL A 158 5.50 -5.63 1.37
N PHE A 159 5.13 -6.91 1.30
CA PHE A 159 3.82 -7.32 0.79
C PHE A 159 2.85 -7.49 1.96
N ARG A 160 1.80 -6.68 1.98
CA ARG A 160 0.70 -6.77 2.94
C ARG A 160 -0.51 -7.40 2.26
N CYS A 161 -0.72 -8.68 2.52
CA CYS A 161 -1.92 -9.40 2.09
C CYS A 161 -3.05 -9.18 3.11
N HIS A 162 -4.24 -8.79 2.64
CA HIS A 162 -5.43 -8.63 3.49
C HIS A 162 -6.50 -9.70 3.22
N ILE A 163 -6.14 -10.71 2.42
CA ILE A 163 -7.03 -11.75 1.91
C ILE A 163 -6.41 -13.13 2.13
N GLY A 164 -7.25 -14.15 2.27
CA GLY A 164 -6.89 -15.48 2.77
C GLY A 164 -7.86 -15.91 3.85
#